data_AF-A0A949B4X9-F1
#
_entry.id   AF-A0A949B4X9-F1
#
_cell.length_a   1.000
_cell.length_b   1.000
_cell.length_c   1.000
_cell.angle_alpha   90.00
_cell.angle_beta   90.00
_cell.angle_gamma   90.00
#
_symmetry.space_group_name_H-M   'P 1'
#
loop_
_entity.id
_entity.type
_entity.pdbx_description
1 polymer ?
#
loop_
_entity_poly.entity_id
_entity_poly.type
_entity_poly.pdbx_seq_one_letter_code
_entity_poly.pdbx_strand_id
1 'polypeptide(L)'
;MNERLRIAIYIRVSTEDQAKEGYSLEVQREYLESFANREGYEVFKVYCDDGISAYSTRRPALQKLLADAKGKSFGLVLAYKIDRFSRNLKDLLNLVDELSKYGVGFRSATEPFDTTTSAGKLMFQQLGSFSEFERNRIVERVFA
;
A
#
# COMPACT_ATOMS: atom_id res chain seq x y z
N MET A 1 14.58 -20.67 -16.09
CA MET A 1 15.04 -19.84 -14.94
C MET A 1 13.79 -19.13 -14.46
N ASN A 2 13.17 -19.53 -13.34
CA ASN A 2 12.00 -18.80 -12.84
C ASN A 2 12.52 -17.48 -12.27
N GLU A 3 12.28 -16.38 -12.98
CA GLU A 3 12.55 -15.04 -12.46
C GLU A 3 11.69 -14.83 -11.21
N ARG A 4 12.34 -14.48 -10.09
CA ARG A 4 11.64 -14.12 -8.87
C ARG A 4 10.93 -12.80 -9.09
N LEU A 5 9.69 -12.68 -8.63
CA LEU A 5 8.96 -11.42 -8.70
C LEU A 5 9.69 -10.38 -7.84
N ARG A 6 10.12 -9.28 -8.47
CA ARG A 6 10.70 -8.14 -7.76
C ARG A 6 9.63 -7.31 -7.06
N ILE A 7 9.86 -6.99 -5.80
CA ILE A 7 8.90 -6.28 -4.95
C ILE A 7 9.51 -5.05 -4.27
N ALA A 8 8.69 -4.04 -4.04
CA ALA A 8 9.01 -2.92 -3.16
C ALA A 8 8.37 -3.14 -1.79
N ILE A 9 9.13 -2.97 -0.73
CA ILE A 9 8.61 -2.97 0.64
C ILE A 9 8.32 -1.53 1.05
N TYR A 10 7.13 -1.27 1.61
CA TYR A 10 6.79 0.04 2.19
C TYR A 10 6.53 -0.09 3.69
N ILE A 11 7.30 0.66 4.48
CA ILE A 11 7.18 0.74 5.94
C ILE A 11 6.98 2.18 6.39
N ARG A 12 6.24 2.35 7.49
CA ARG A 12 5.93 3.67 8.04
C ARG A 12 5.66 3.61 9.53
N VAL A 13 6.01 4.66 10.25
CA VAL A 13 5.46 5.00 11.58
C VAL A 13 5.14 6.48 11.63
N SER A 14 4.10 6.87 12.37
CA SER A 14 3.86 8.28 12.71
C SER A 14 4.50 8.58 14.06
N THR A 15 4.64 9.85 14.41
CA THR A 15 5.08 10.28 15.74
C THR A 15 4.19 9.69 16.85
N GLU A 16 2.90 9.51 16.59
CA GLU A 16 1.95 8.83 17.51
C GLU A 16 2.19 7.32 17.58
N ASP A 17 2.50 6.67 16.45
CA ASP A 17 2.80 5.24 16.39
C ASP A 17 4.14 4.93 17.08
N GLN A 18 5.12 5.84 17.02
CA GLN A 18 6.42 5.71 17.72
C GLN A 18 6.25 5.66 19.24
N ALA A 19 5.22 6.32 19.79
CA ALA A 19 4.93 6.30 21.22
C ALA A 19 4.27 4.99 21.70
N LYS A 20 3.81 4.13 20.77
CA LYS A 20 3.19 2.84 21.08
C LYS A 20 4.20 1.71 20.86
N GLU A 21 4.61 1.06 21.94
CA GLU A 21 5.51 -0.10 21.86
C GLU A 21 4.89 -1.23 20.99
N GLY A 22 5.68 -1.78 20.05
CA GLY A 22 5.30 -2.96 19.26
C GLY A 22 5.19 -2.80 17.73
N TYR A 23 5.33 -1.60 17.18
CA TYR A 23 5.22 -1.35 15.72
C TYR A 23 6.44 -0.66 15.10
N SER A 24 7.63 -0.89 15.67
CA SER A 24 8.85 -0.25 15.16
C SER A 24 9.06 -0.55 13.67
N LEU A 25 9.72 0.38 12.99
CA LEU A 25 10.08 0.22 11.57
C LEU A 25 10.89 -1.05 11.33
N GLU A 26 11.73 -1.43 12.29
CA GLU A 26 12.56 -2.62 12.20
C GLU A 26 11.74 -3.91 12.25
N VAL A 27 10.77 -4.01 13.16
CA VAL A 27 9.85 -5.17 13.22
C VAL A 27 9.04 -5.28 11.94
N GLN A 28 8.58 -4.15 11.38
CA GLN A 28 7.88 -4.15 10.09
C GLN A 28 8.80 -4.64 8.96
N ARG A 29 10.05 -4.17 8.91
CA ARG A 29 11.03 -4.58 7.91
C ARG A 29 11.31 -6.07 7.99
N GLU A 30 11.71 -6.57 9.16
CA GLU A 30 12.09 -7.97 9.36
C GLU A 30 10.94 -8.92 9.00
N TYR A 31 9.71 -8.57 9.41
CA TYR A 31 8.52 -9.35 9.05
C TYR A 31 8.30 -9.39 7.53
N LEU A 32 8.40 -8.24 6.87
CA LEU A 32 8.15 -8.13 5.43
C LEU A 32 9.23 -8.79 4.59
N GLU A 33 10.50 -8.72 4.99
CA GLU A 33 11.60 -9.42 4.33
C GLU A 33 11.47 -10.94 4.51
N SER A 34 11.11 -11.41 5.71
CA SER A 34 10.84 -12.82 5.98
C SER A 34 9.66 -13.34 5.16
N PHE A 35 8.60 -12.54 5.08
CA PHE A 35 7.43 -12.82 4.24
C PHE A 35 7.83 -12.92 2.76
N ALA A 36 8.58 -11.94 2.26
CA ALA A 36 9.05 -11.91 0.88
C ALA A 36 9.88 -13.14 0.52
N ASN A 37 10.80 -13.54 1.42
CA ASN A 37 11.62 -14.74 1.24
C ASN A 37 10.76 -16.01 1.15
N ARG A 38 9.79 -16.17 2.07
CA ARG A 38 8.87 -17.33 2.07
C ARG A 38 8.03 -17.43 0.79
N GLU A 39 7.60 -16.30 0.25
CA GLU A 39 6.82 -16.24 -1.00
C GLU A 39 7.72 -16.32 -2.27
N GLY A 40 9.04 -16.40 -2.11
CA GLY A 40 9.98 -16.48 -3.23
C GLY A 40 10.18 -15.15 -3.98
N TYR A 41 9.87 -14.02 -3.34
CA TYR A 41 10.05 -12.69 -3.90
C TYR A 41 11.51 -12.21 -3.79
N GLU A 42 11.90 -11.29 -4.67
CA GLU A 42 13.16 -10.54 -4.60
C GLU A 42 12.86 -9.11 -4.14
N VAL A 43 13.46 -8.69 -3.02
CA VAL A 43 13.29 -7.31 -2.54
C VAL A 43 14.12 -6.36 -3.40
N PHE A 44 13.45 -5.52 -4.18
CA PHE A 44 14.08 -4.46 -4.96
C PHE A 44 14.60 -3.34 -4.04
N LYS A 45 13.74 -2.85 -3.15
CA LYS A 45 14.03 -1.71 -2.26
C LYS A 45 13.02 -1.61 -1.13
N VAL A 46 13.49 -1.11 0.02
CA VAL A 46 12.66 -0.74 1.16
C VAL A 46 12.47 0.77 1.19
N TYR A 47 11.22 1.23 1.20
CA TYR A 47 10.83 2.63 1.30
C TYR A 47 10.30 2.89 2.71
N CYS A 48 10.84 3.91 3.37
CA CYS A 48 10.57 4.19 4.77
C CYS A 48 10.18 5.65 4.97
N ASP A 49 9.00 5.88 5.55
CA ASP A 49 8.57 7.20 6.04
C ASP A 49 8.46 7.15 7.58
N ASP A 50 9.40 7.79 8.26
CA ASP A 50 9.51 7.84 9.72
C ASP A 50 8.93 9.16 10.28
N GLY A 51 8.14 9.07 11.34
CA GLY A 51 7.50 10.23 11.96
C GLY A 51 6.41 10.91 11.12
N ILE A 52 5.95 10.29 10.02
CA ILE A 52 4.98 10.90 9.10
C ILE A 52 3.65 10.12 9.09
N SER A 53 2.55 10.86 9.10
CA SER A 53 1.19 10.32 9.07
C SER A 53 0.79 9.78 7.69
N ALA A 54 0.05 8.67 7.67
CA ALA A 54 -0.57 8.09 6.47
C ALA A 54 -1.91 8.75 6.05
N TYR A 55 -2.26 9.90 6.64
CA TYR A 55 -3.38 10.73 6.17
C TYR A 55 -3.04 11.59 4.95
N SER A 56 -1.75 11.76 4.63
CA SER A 56 -1.31 12.48 3.43
C SER A 56 -0.52 11.55 2.52
N THR A 57 -0.69 11.72 1.21
CA THR A 57 0.14 11.05 0.19
C THR A 57 1.44 11.80 -0.09
N ARG A 58 1.61 13.03 0.42
CA ARG A 58 2.83 13.83 0.27
C ARG A 58 3.93 13.37 1.23
N ARG A 59 4.40 12.14 1.03
CA ARG A 59 5.42 11.48 1.84
C ARG A 59 6.66 11.17 0.99
N PRO A 60 7.87 11.58 1.40
CA PRO A 60 9.07 11.45 0.57
C PRO A 60 9.33 10.04 0.05
N ALA A 61 9.19 9.00 0.89
CA ALA A 61 9.47 7.64 0.45
C ALA A 61 8.34 7.07 -0.40
N LEU A 62 7.07 7.39 -0.11
CA LEU A 62 5.96 7.04 -0.99
C LEU A 62 6.11 7.65 -2.39
N GLN A 63 6.48 8.93 -2.48
CA GLN A 63 6.64 9.60 -3.77
C GLN A 63 7.79 8.97 -4.59
N LYS A 64 8.90 8.61 -3.93
CA LYS A 64 9.98 7.85 -4.56
C LYS A 64 9.52 6.46 -5.03
N LEU A 65 8.71 5.77 -4.23
CA LEU A 65 8.13 4.47 -4.59
C LEU A 65 7.27 4.58 -5.86
N LEU A 66 6.39 5.57 -5.93
CA LEU A 66 5.54 5.81 -7.11
C LEU A 66 6.36 6.14 -8.37
N ALA A 67 7.43 6.93 -8.21
CA ALA A 67 8.35 7.22 -9.30
C ALA A 67 9.10 5.96 -9.80
N ASP A 68 9.62 5.15 -8.88
CA ASP A 68 10.32 3.90 -9.20
C ASP A 68 9.36 2.85 -9.79
N ALA A 69 8.08 2.85 -9.38
CA ALA A 69 7.00 2.03 -9.95
C ALA A 69 6.70 2.42 -11.40
N LYS A 70 6.65 3.72 -11.71
CA LYS A 70 6.49 4.22 -13.08
C LYS A 70 7.61 3.75 -14.02
N GLY A 71 8.83 3.60 -13.48
CA GLY A 71 9.97 3.00 -14.17
C GLY A 71 9.89 1.47 -14.35
N LYS A 72 8.84 0.82 -13.83
CA LYS A 72 8.63 -0.65 -13.84
C LYS A 72 9.77 -1.44 -13.20
N SER A 73 10.37 -0.88 -12.15
CA SER A 73 11.52 -1.50 -11.46
C SER A 73 11.15 -2.72 -10.62
N PHE A 74 9.85 -2.90 -10.32
CA PHE A 74 9.27 -3.99 -9.52
C PHE A 74 7.80 -4.18 -9.92
N GLY A 75 7.21 -5.34 -9.57
CA GLY A 75 5.83 -5.69 -9.95
C GLY A 75 4.82 -5.71 -8.79
N LEU A 76 5.27 -5.55 -7.54
CA LEU A 76 4.41 -5.58 -6.36
C LEU A 76 4.92 -4.63 -5.27
N VAL A 77 4.00 -3.89 -4.65
CA VAL A 77 4.22 -3.20 -3.38
C VAL A 77 3.71 -4.08 -2.24
N LEU A 78 4.57 -4.33 -1.26
CA LEU A 78 4.24 -5.08 -0.05
C LEU A 78 4.30 -4.14 1.16
N ALA A 79 3.21 -4.09 1.92
CA ALA A 79 3.12 -3.33 3.17
C ALA A 79 2.71 -4.24 4.32
N TYR A 80 3.06 -3.88 5.56
CA TYR A 80 2.70 -4.67 6.74
C TYR A 80 1.18 -4.73 6.94
N LYS A 81 0.53 -3.57 6.87
CA LYS A 81 -0.92 -3.35 6.95
C LYS A 81 -1.33 -2.25 5.97
N ILE A 82 -2.60 -2.23 5.58
CA ILE A 82 -3.18 -1.19 4.72
C ILE A 82 -2.97 0.20 5.33
N ASP A 83 -3.17 0.35 6.64
CA ASP A 83 -3.06 1.63 7.34
C ASP A 83 -1.63 2.22 7.37
N ARG A 84 -0.61 1.39 7.09
CA ARG A 84 0.76 1.85 6.89
C ARG A 84 0.89 2.52 5.53
N PHE A 85 0.20 2.00 4.52
CA PHE A 85 0.18 2.55 3.18
C PHE A 85 -0.76 3.77 3.07
N SER A 86 -1.99 3.70 3.56
CA SER A 86 -2.93 4.84 3.63
C SER A 86 -4.01 4.63 4.70
N ARG A 87 -4.35 5.67 5.47
CA ARG A 87 -5.49 5.66 6.41
C ARG A 87 -6.80 6.18 5.81
N ASN A 88 -6.74 6.72 4.59
CA ASN A 88 -7.90 7.23 3.86
C ASN A 88 -8.22 6.29 2.70
N LEU A 89 -9.46 5.81 2.62
CA LEU A 89 -9.90 4.89 1.58
C LEU A 89 -9.77 5.49 0.17
N LYS A 90 -10.14 6.76 -0.02
CA LYS A 90 -10.00 7.45 -1.31
C LYS A 90 -8.53 7.48 -1.75
N ASP A 91 -7.62 7.82 -0.84
CA ASP A 91 -6.19 7.85 -1.15
C ASP A 91 -5.64 6.45 -1.42
N LEU A 92 -6.09 5.43 -0.68
CA LEU A 92 -5.73 4.04 -0.94
C LEU A 92 -6.15 3.62 -2.36
N LEU A 93 -7.41 3.88 -2.72
CA LEU A 93 -7.95 3.57 -4.05
C LEU A 93 -7.15 4.28 -5.15
N ASN A 94 -6.85 5.58 -4.97
CA ASN A 94 -6.06 6.34 -5.94
C ASN A 94 -4.63 5.80 -6.09
N LEU A 95 -3.95 5.48 -4.99
CA LEU A 95 -2.59 4.96 -5.01
C LEU A 95 -2.53 3.59 -5.69
N VAL A 96 -3.46 2.69 -5.37
CA VAL A 96 -3.51 1.35 -5.98
C VAL A 96 -3.88 1.43 -7.46
N ASP A 97 -4.81 2.32 -7.85
CA ASP A 97 -5.13 2.57 -9.25
C ASP A 97 -3.91 3.12 -10.02
N GLU A 98 -3.15 4.04 -9.42
CA GLU A 98 -1.90 4.55 -9.99
C GLU A 98 -0.85 3.46 -10.18
N LEU A 99 -0.63 2.60 -9.17
CA LEU A 99 0.27 1.45 -9.27
C LEU A 99 -0.17 0.48 -10.37
N SER A 100 -1.47 0.20 -10.45
CA SER A 100 -2.07 -0.69 -11.45
C SER A 100 -1.83 -0.20 -12.89
N LYS A 101 -1.87 1.12 -13.14
CA LYS A 101 -1.53 1.73 -14.44
C LYS A 101 -0.10 1.44 -14.87
N TYR A 102 0.81 1.20 -13.93
CA TYR A 102 2.19 0.82 -14.21
C TYR A 102 2.43 -0.71 -14.22
N GLY A 103 1.37 -1.50 -14.02
CA GLY A 103 1.46 -2.96 -13.92
C GLY A 103 1.97 -3.43 -12.56
N VAL A 104 1.87 -2.58 -11.53
CA VAL A 104 2.35 -2.87 -10.17
C VAL A 104 1.16 -3.21 -9.28
N GLY A 105 1.18 -4.38 -8.67
CA GLY A 105 0.20 -4.78 -7.66
C GLY A 105 0.48 -4.16 -6.29
N PHE A 106 -0.50 -4.29 -5.40
CA PHE A 106 -0.38 -3.99 -3.98
C PHE A 106 -0.87 -5.17 -3.13
N ARG A 107 -0.12 -5.51 -2.08
CA ARG A 107 -0.45 -6.55 -1.10
C ARG A 107 -0.15 -6.09 0.34
N SER A 108 -1.09 -6.37 1.24
CA SER A 108 -0.86 -6.35 2.69
C SER A 108 -0.35 -7.71 3.13
N ALA A 109 0.68 -7.74 3.97
CA ALA A 109 1.27 -8.99 4.46
C ALA A 109 0.45 -9.64 5.60
N THR A 110 -0.34 -8.84 6.32
CA THR A 110 -1.11 -9.31 7.51
C THR A 110 -2.62 -9.30 7.32
N GLU A 111 -3.11 -8.79 6.19
CA GLU A 111 -4.53 -8.71 5.86
C GLU A 111 -4.79 -9.40 4.51
N PRO A 112 -6.02 -9.88 4.24
CA PRO A 112 -6.37 -10.57 3.00
C PRO A 112 -6.52 -9.62 1.80
N PHE A 113 -5.70 -8.56 1.75
CA PHE A 113 -5.75 -7.56 0.71
C PHE A 113 -4.59 -7.77 -0.26
N ASP A 114 -4.90 -8.39 -1.40
CA ASP A 114 -3.93 -8.70 -2.45
C ASP A 114 -4.55 -8.48 -3.84
N THR A 115 -4.18 -7.36 -4.45
CA THR A 115 -4.68 -6.94 -5.77
C THR A 115 -4.06 -7.71 -6.94
N THR A 116 -3.15 -8.64 -6.68
CA THR A 116 -2.65 -9.57 -7.71
C THR A 116 -3.61 -10.75 -7.93
N THR A 117 -4.50 -11.01 -6.97
CA THR A 117 -5.51 -12.08 -7.03
C THR A 117 -6.85 -11.57 -7.57
N SER A 118 -7.65 -12.45 -8.19
CA SER A 118 -9.00 -12.10 -8.65
C SER A 118 -9.92 -11.68 -7.49
N ALA A 119 -9.80 -12.34 -6.34
CA ALA A 119 -10.59 -12.04 -5.15
C ALA A 119 -10.24 -10.66 -4.57
N GLY A 120 -8.96 -10.32 -4.47
CA GLY A 120 -8.55 -9.00 -3.98
C GLY A 120 -8.86 -7.88 -4.97
N LYS A 121 -8.79 -8.13 -6.29
CA LYS A 121 -9.28 -7.17 -7.30
C LYS A 121 -10.79 -6.91 -7.15
N LEU A 122 -11.59 -7.95 -6.94
CA LEU A 122 -13.03 -7.79 -6.70
C LEU A 122 -13.30 -6.98 -5.42
N MET A 123 -12.60 -7.31 -4.32
CA MET A 123 -12.71 -6.56 -3.06
C MET A 123 -12.36 -5.08 -3.25
N PHE A 124 -11.29 -4.79 -4.00
CA PHE A 124 -10.88 -3.44 -4.33
C PHE A 124 -11.94 -2.68 -5.13
N GLN A 125 -12.52 -3.32 -6.17
CA GLN A 125 -13.60 -2.73 -6.96
C GLN A 125 -14.83 -2.42 -6.10
N GLN A 126 -15.22 -3.34 -5.22
CA GLN A 126 -16.37 -3.14 -4.31
C GLN A 126 -16.14 -1.96 -3.35
N LEU A 127 -14.93 -1.82 -2.81
CA LEU A 127 -14.55 -0.66 -2.00
C LEU A 127 -14.61 0.65 -2.81
N GLY A 128 -14.21 0.61 -4.08
CA GLY A 128 -14.35 1.73 -5.02
C GLY A 128 -15.80 2.16 -5.20
N SER A 129 -16.69 1.20 -5.52
CA SER A 129 -18.12 1.46 -5.68
C SER A 129 -18.77 2.02 -4.41
N PHE A 130 -18.39 1.53 -3.23
CA PHE A 130 -18.88 2.07 -1.97
C PHE A 130 -18.38 3.50 -1.72
N SER A 131 -17.11 3.79 -2.04
CA SER A 131 -16.56 5.13 -1.91
C SER A 131 -17.23 6.14 -2.84
N GLU A 132 -17.64 5.72 -4.05
CA GLU A 132 -18.40 6.54 -4.98
C GLU A 132 -19.83 6.79 -4.46
N PHE A 133 -20.48 5.74 -3.96
CA PHE A 133 -21.80 5.84 -3.35
C PHE A 133 -21.85 6.86 -2.20
N GLU A 134 -20.92 6.79 -1.24
CA GLU A 134 -20.89 7.75 -0.13
C GLU A 134 -20.63 9.19 -0.60
N ARG A 135 -19.81 9.38 -1.65
CA ARG A 135 -19.61 10.71 -2.27
C ARG A 135 -20.93 11.24 -2.83
N ASN A 136 -21.65 10.44 -3.60
CA ASN A 136 -22.90 10.85 -4.24
C ASN A 136 -23.96 11.18 -3.18
N ARG A 137 -24.06 10.38 -2.12
CA ARG A 137 -25.01 10.61 -1.01
C ARG A 137 -24.74 11.93 -0.26
N ILE A 138 -23.48 12.34 -0.12
CA ILE A 138 -23.13 13.64 0.46
C ILE A 138 -23.58 14.77 -0.48
N VAL A 139 -23.35 14.66 -1.78
CA VAL A 139 -23.79 15.64 -2.79
C VAL A 139 -25.31 15.79 -2.75
N GLU A 140 -26.05 14.68 -2.76
CA GLU A 140 -27.52 14.69 -2.67
C GLU A 140 -28.04 15.44 -1.43
N ARG A 141 -27.39 15.31 -0.27
CA ARG A 141 -27.80 16.05 0.95
C ARG A 141 -27.48 17.54 0.93
N VAL A 142 -26.47 17.95 0.18
CA VAL A 142 -26.04 19.36 0.11
C VAL A 142 -26.88 20.15 -0.89
N PHE A 143 -27.38 19.50 -1.93
CA PHE A 143 -28.19 20.11 -2.99
C PHE A 143 -29.70 19.80 -2.88
N ALA A 144 -30.13 19.13 -1.80
CA ALA A 144 -31.54 18.98 -1.39
C ALA A 144 -31.91 20.05 -0.37
#